data_AF-A0A8H4AKA9-F1
#
_entry.id   AF-A0A8H4AKA9-F1
#
_cell.length_a   1.000
_cell.length_b   1.000
_cell.length_c   1.000
_cell.angle_alpha   90.00
_cell.angle_beta   90.00
_cell.angle_gamma   90.00
#
_symmetry.space_group_name_H-M   'P 1'
#
loop_
_entity.id
_entity.type
_entity.pdbx_description
1 polymer ?
#
loop_
_entity_poly.entity_id
_entity_poly.type
_entity_poly.pdbx_seq_one_letter_code
_entity_poly.pdbx_strand_id
1 'polypeptide(L)'
;MRGLSWEMCVLAFLLGIAKANAFLSFKKWHKGAHDVSYFDFRRQLAFEILNEEYLNLRNSSPSSSKKHSRTQDEPQHKISPLPKRKKTQNITTYPQLRCIYCGTRTRYHCVCNNVKGVCISCFSDYHFTS
;
A
#
# COMPACT_ATOMS: atom_id res chain seq x y z
N MET A 1 -11.47 -3.89 14.58
CA MET A 1 -10.01 -4.02 14.69
C MET A 1 -9.69 -5.46 15.09
N ARG A 2 -9.06 -6.26 14.22
CA ARG A 2 -8.59 -7.59 14.63
C ARG A 2 -7.44 -7.36 15.62
N GLY A 3 -7.63 -7.76 16.87
CA GLY A 3 -6.56 -7.70 17.87
C GLY A 3 -5.38 -8.55 17.41
N LEU A 4 -4.16 -8.08 17.65
CA LEU A 4 -2.99 -8.94 17.50
C LEU A 4 -3.21 -10.18 18.37
N SER A 5 -3.02 -11.36 17.77
CA SER A 5 -3.05 -12.58 18.54
C SER A 5 -1.92 -12.54 19.59
N TRP A 6 -2.09 -13.29 20.69
CA TRP A 6 -1.10 -13.34 21.76
C TRP A 6 0.31 -13.69 21.24
N GLU A 7 0.39 -14.60 20.28
CA GLU A 7 1.63 -15.02 19.62
C GLU A 7 2.32 -13.86 18.92
N MET A 8 1.55 -12.99 18.26
CA MET A 8 2.10 -11.80 17.59
C MET A 8 2.61 -10.76 18.61
N CYS A 9 1.97 -10.65 19.77
CA CYS A 9 2.46 -9.81 20.87
C CYS A 9 3.80 -10.31 21.42
N VAL A 10 3.92 -11.63 21.65
CA VAL A 10 5.18 -12.26 22.10
C VAL A 10 6.28 -12.09 21.06
N LEU A 11 5.96 -12.32 19.77
CA LEU A 11 6.91 -12.12 18.68
C LEU A 11 7.40 -10.67 18.62
N ALA A 12 6.49 -9.70 18.70
CA ALA A 12 6.86 -8.28 18.71
C ALA A 12 7.76 -7.91 19.89
N PHE A 13 7.50 -8.47 21.08
CA PHE A 13 8.34 -8.28 22.26
C PHE A 13 9.76 -8.84 22.05
N LEU A 14 9.87 -10.07 21.55
CA LEU A 14 11.15 -10.71 21.29
C LEU A 14 11.96 -9.95 20.22
N LEU A 15 11.31 -9.51 19.14
CA LEU A 15 11.94 -8.66 18.12
C LEU A 15 12.42 -7.33 18.70
N GLY A 16 11.66 -6.75 19.65
CA GLY A 16 12.06 -5.56 20.40
C GLY A 16 13.38 -5.77 21.15
N ILE A 17 13.50 -6.86 21.90
CA ILE A 17 14.71 -7.23 22.64
C ILE A 17 15.88 -7.49 21.69
N ALA A 18 15.67 -8.32 20.66
CA ALA A 18 16.71 -8.67 19.69
C ALA A 18 17.30 -7.42 19.03
N LYS A 19 16.44 -6.49 18.60
CA LYS A 19 16.85 -5.21 18.01
C LYS A 19 17.64 -4.33 18.99
N ALA A 20 17.24 -4.25 20.25
CA ALA A 20 17.97 -3.47 21.26
C ALA A 20 19.37 -4.04 21.50
N ASN A 21 19.48 -5.37 21.64
CA ASN A 21 20.76 -6.05 21.82
C ASN A 21 21.66 -5.93 20.59
N ALA A 22 21.08 -6.00 19.39
CA ALA A 22 21.82 -5.79 18.14
C ALA A 22 22.40 -4.37 18.06
N PHE A 23 21.63 -3.35 18.46
CA PHE A 23 22.12 -1.97 18.49
C PHE A 23 23.26 -1.76 19.50
N LEU A 24 23.13 -2.32 20.71
CA LEU A 24 24.20 -2.24 21.71
C LEU A 24 25.48 -2.92 21.23
N SER A 25 25.33 -4.09 20.59
CA SER A 25 26.45 -4.81 19.98
C SER A 25 27.08 -3.99 18.85
N PHE A 26 26.27 -3.42 17.97
CA PHE A 26 26.72 -2.55 16.88
C PHE A 26 27.53 -1.36 17.41
N LYS A 27 27.03 -0.65 18.43
CA LYS A 27 27.75 0.46 19.06
C LYS A 27 29.07 0.05 19.71
N LYS A 28 29.13 -1.16 20.27
CA LYS A 28 30.32 -1.65 20.97
C LYS A 28 31.43 -2.10 20.02
N TRP A 29 31.07 -2.71 18.89
CA TRP A 29 32.03 -3.41 18.02
C TRP A 29 32.31 -2.70 16.70
N HIS A 30 31.44 -1.80 16.25
CA HIS A 30 31.61 -1.14 14.95
C HIS A 30 32.33 0.20 15.11
N LYS A 31 33.51 0.32 14.49
CA LYS A 31 34.27 1.59 14.46
C LYS A 31 33.43 2.67 13.77
N GLY A 32 33.31 3.83 14.41
CA GLY A 32 32.49 4.95 13.91
C GLY A 32 30.99 4.87 14.23
N ALA A 33 30.52 3.87 14.98
CA ALA A 33 29.10 3.73 15.34
C ALA A 33 28.66 4.51 16.58
N HIS A 34 29.57 5.22 17.26
CA HIS A 34 29.24 5.97 18.49
C HIS A 34 28.17 7.04 18.25
N ASP A 35 28.24 7.72 17.10
CA ASP A 35 27.34 8.81 16.72
C ASP A 35 26.09 8.34 15.99
N VAL A 36 26.00 7.05 15.65
CA VAL A 36 24.82 6.50 14.97
C VAL A 36 23.64 6.50 15.94
N SER A 37 22.55 7.17 15.55
CA SER A 37 21.32 7.19 16.31
C SER A 37 20.62 5.83 16.24
N TYR A 38 19.81 5.51 17.24
CA TYR A 38 19.00 4.28 17.22
C TYR A 38 18.03 4.23 16.03
N PHE A 39 17.54 5.40 15.59
CA PHE A 39 16.65 5.51 14.44
C PHE A 39 17.37 5.18 13.14
N ASP A 40 18.59 5.70 12.96
CA ASP A 40 19.39 5.46 11.76
C ASP A 40 19.82 4.00 11.66
N PHE A 41 20.21 3.39 12.80
CA PHE A 41 20.47 1.96 12.88
C PHE A 41 19.25 1.14 12.42
N ARG A 42 18.04 1.48 12.88
CA ARG A 42 16.81 0.78 12.47
C ARG A 42 16.54 0.92 10.98
N ARG A 43 16.79 2.10 10.42
CA ARG A 43 16.60 2.37 8.99
C ARG A 43 17.57 1.54 8.15
N GLN A 44 18.85 1.48 8.54
CA GLN A 44 19.88 0.67 7.87
C GLN A 44 19.55 -0.82 7.97
N LEU A 45 19.24 -1.30 9.18
CA LEU A 45 18.85 -2.69 9.41
C LEU A 45 17.65 -3.11 8.55
N ALA A 46 16.61 -2.27 8.47
CA ALA A 46 15.46 -2.55 7.62
C ALA A 46 15.81 -2.59 6.13
N PHE A 47 16.69 -1.70 5.68
CA PHE A 47 17.16 -1.67 4.29
C PHE A 47 17.98 -2.92 3.95
N GLU A 48 18.87 -3.36 4.84
CA GLU A 48 19.68 -4.57 4.65
C GLU A 48 18.83 -5.83 4.61
N ILE A 49 17.89 -6.00 5.56
CA ILE A 49 16.97 -7.15 5.59
C ILE A 49 16.18 -7.24 4.28
N LEU A 50 15.57 -6.14 3.85
CA LEU A 50 14.76 -6.14 2.63
C LEU A 50 15.59 -6.35 1.36
N ASN A 51 16.84 -5.88 1.32
CA ASN A 51 17.71 -6.06 0.17
C ASN A 51 18.33 -7.45 0.10
N GLU A 52 18.70 -8.07 1.23
CA GLU A 52 19.13 -9.47 1.24
C GLU A 52 18.00 -10.38 0.75
N GLU A 53 16.77 -10.12 1.19
CA GLU A 53 15.59 -10.85 0.73
C GLU A 53 15.36 -10.65 -0.79
N TYR A 54 15.54 -9.42 -1.28
CA TYR A 54 15.44 -9.10 -2.71
C TYR A 54 16.57 -9.72 -3.56
N LEU A 55 17.80 -9.79 -3.04
CA LEU A 55 18.95 -10.39 -3.72
C LEU A 55 18.86 -11.92 -3.76
N ASN A 56 18.39 -12.54 -2.68
CA ASN A 56 18.21 -13.99 -2.59
C ASN A 56 17.04 -14.47 -3.47
N LEU A 57 15.95 -13.69 -3.58
CA LEU A 57 14.82 -14.00 -4.48
C LEU A 57 15.16 -13.81 -5.96
N ARG A 58 16.03 -12.84 -6.31
CA ARG A 58 16.39 -12.52 -7.70
C ARG A 58 17.36 -13.53 -8.33
N ASN A 59 18.13 -14.25 -7.53
CA ASN A 59 19.04 -15.29 -8.02
C ASN A 59 18.33 -16.62 -8.38
N SER A 60 17.04 -16.77 -8.05
CA SER A 60 16.25 -17.99 -8.27
C SER A 60 15.18 -17.89 -9.38
N SER A 61 15.13 -16.83 -10.19
CA SER A 61 14.16 -16.74 -11.30
C SER A 61 14.61 -15.80 -12.42
N PRO A 62 14.58 -16.22 -13.71
CA PRO A 62 14.80 -15.33 -14.83
C PRO A 62 13.47 -14.68 -15.18
N SER A 63 13.24 -13.42 -14.81
CA SER A 63 12.17 -12.65 -15.47
C SER A 63 12.34 -11.15 -15.38
N SER A 64 12.06 -10.54 -16.53
CA SER A 64 12.12 -9.16 -16.95
C SER A 64 12.11 -8.08 -15.86
N SER A 65 13.03 -7.14 -16.01
CA SER A 65 12.99 -5.79 -15.46
C SER A 65 11.61 -5.15 -15.63
N LYS A 66 10.88 -4.97 -14.51
CA LYS A 66 9.79 -3.98 -14.43
C LYS A 66 10.17 -2.89 -13.45
N LYS A 67 10.24 -1.68 -14.01
CA LYS A 67 10.35 -0.39 -13.33
C LYS A 67 9.43 -0.31 -12.12
N HIS A 68 9.94 0.35 -11.08
CA HIS A 68 9.22 0.90 -9.94
C HIS A 68 7.68 0.97 -10.07
N SER A 69 6.99 0.28 -9.17
CA SER A 69 5.73 0.78 -8.62
C SER A 69 5.67 0.41 -7.15
N ARG A 70 5.59 1.42 -6.29
CA ARG A 70 5.03 1.28 -4.94
C ARG A 70 3.62 0.67 -5.04
N THR A 71 3.16 0.08 -3.93
CA THR A 71 1.80 -0.43 -3.63
C THR A 71 1.39 -1.78 -4.24
N GLN A 72 1.81 -2.86 -3.59
CA GLN A 72 1.01 -4.07 -3.29
C GLN A 72 0.61 -3.93 -1.81
N ASP A 73 -0.58 -4.17 -1.26
CA ASP A 73 -1.88 -4.66 -1.73
C ASP A 73 -2.96 -3.94 -0.87
N GLU A 74 -3.46 -2.80 -1.33
CA GLU A 74 -4.82 -2.38 -0.94
C GLU A 74 -5.76 -2.74 -2.10
N PRO A 75 -7.02 -3.13 -1.83
CA PRO A 75 -8.03 -3.11 -2.89
C PRO A 75 -7.98 -1.69 -3.47
N GLN A 76 -7.51 -1.55 -4.71
CA GLN A 76 -7.29 -0.24 -5.33
C GLN A 76 -8.65 0.44 -5.51
N HIS A 77 -9.08 1.12 -4.45
CA HIS A 77 -10.18 2.05 -4.41
C HIS A 77 -9.77 3.21 -5.31
N LYS A 78 -10.11 3.07 -6.58
CA LYS A 78 -9.80 4.05 -7.61
C LYS A 78 -11.10 4.53 -8.19
N ILE A 79 -11.26 5.85 -8.24
CA ILE A 79 -12.34 6.44 -9.03
C ILE A 79 -11.95 6.36 -10.50
N SER A 80 -12.84 5.79 -11.32
CA SER A 80 -12.62 5.67 -12.76
C SER A 80 -13.86 6.14 -13.54
N PRO A 81 -13.67 6.68 -14.75
CA PRO A 81 -14.79 7.08 -15.58
C PRO A 81 -15.61 5.86 -16.00
N LEU A 82 -16.94 6.01 -16.05
CA LEU A 82 -17.85 4.96 -16.49
C LEU A 82 -17.48 4.49 -17.91
N PRO A 83 -17.56 3.18 -18.18
CA PRO A 83 -17.23 2.65 -19.50
C PRO A 83 -18.13 3.27 -20.55
N LYS A 84 -17.52 3.71 -21.66
CA LYS A 84 -18.27 4.22 -22.81
C LYS A 84 -19.22 3.12 -23.29
N ARG A 85 -20.54 3.39 -23.29
CA ARG A 85 -21.48 2.49 -23.95
C ARG A 85 -21.19 2.57 -25.45
N LYS A 86 -20.70 1.48 -26.05
CA LYS A 86 -20.73 1.32 -27.50
C LYS A 86 -22.18 1.11 -27.91
N LYS A 87 -22.84 2.10 -28.51
CA LYS A 87 -23.98 1.82 -29.38
C LYS A 87 -23.95 2.72 -30.62
N THR A 88 -23.98 2.02 -31.76
CA THR A 88 -24.69 2.33 -33.00
C THR A 88 -25.20 3.76 -33.13
N GLN A 89 -24.71 4.44 -34.17
CA GLN A 89 -25.09 5.80 -34.61
C GLN A 89 -24.48 6.94 -33.77
N ASN A 90 -23.23 7.27 -34.10
CA ASN A 90 -22.59 8.60 -34.10
C ASN A 90 -22.78 9.60 -32.94
N ILE A 91 -23.31 9.20 -31.79
CA ILE A 91 -23.43 10.07 -30.61
C ILE A 91 -22.75 9.39 -29.43
N THR A 92 -21.50 9.75 -29.15
CA THR A 92 -20.79 9.33 -27.94
C THR A 92 -21.39 10.02 -26.72
N THR A 93 -22.49 9.49 -26.19
CA THR A 93 -23.04 9.91 -24.90
C THR A 93 -22.30 9.17 -23.78
N TYR A 94 -21.50 9.90 -23.00
CA TYR A 94 -20.96 9.38 -21.75
C TYR A 94 -22.14 9.05 -20.82
N PRO A 95 -22.29 7.80 -20.35
CA PRO A 95 -23.33 7.48 -19.40
C PRO A 95 -23.12 8.31 -18.12
N GLN A 96 -24.20 8.86 -17.57
CA GLN A 96 -24.21 9.55 -16.29
C GLN A 96 -25.02 8.73 -15.30
N LEU A 97 -24.45 8.47 -14.13
CA LEU A 97 -25.16 7.92 -12.97
C LEU A 97 -25.44 9.05 -11.97
N ARG A 98 -26.29 8.79 -10.98
CA ARG A 98 -26.40 9.67 -9.80
C ARG A 98 -25.42 9.20 -8.73
N CYS A 99 -24.73 10.15 -8.11
CA CYS A 99 -23.91 9.89 -6.93
C CYS A 99 -24.80 9.38 -5.80
N ILE A 100 -24.35 8.36 -5.08
CA ILE A 100 -25.11 7.76 -3.97
C ILE A 100 -25.24 8.70 -2.76
N TYR A 101 -24.23 9.54 -2.54
CA TYR A 101 -24.18 10.42 -1.37
C TYR A 101 -24.92 11.74 -1.58
N CYS A 102 -24.72 12.38 -2.73
CA CYS A 102 -25.23 13.72 -2.98
C CYS A 102 -26.25 13.80 -4.12
N GLY A 103 -26.56 12.67 -4.78
CA GLY A 103 -27.55 12.62 -5.88
C GLY A 103 -27.11 13.32 -7.18
N THR A 104 -25.97 14.01 -7.18
CA THR A 104 -25.46 14.75 -8.35
C THR A 104 -25.14 13.81 -9.51
N ARG A 105 -25.27 14.31 -10.74
CA ARG A 105 -24.91 13.52 -11.93
C ARG A 105 -23.39 13.37 -12.02
N THR A 106 -22.91 12.14 -12.08
CA THR A 106 -21.49 11.80 -12.17
C THR A 106 -21.22 10.88 -13.36
N ARG A 107 -20.04 11.03 -13.96
CA ARG A 107 -19.50 10.12 -14.97
C ARG A 107 -18.52 9.13 -14.38
N TYR A 108 -18.42 9.05 -13.06
CA TYR A 108 -17.41 8.30 -12.34
C TYR A 108 -18.03 7.24 -11.42
N HIS A 109 -17.27 6.18 -11.18
CA HIS A 109 -17.58 5.08 -10.26
C HIS A 109 -16.32 4.63 -9.54
N CYS A 110 -16.47 3.96 -8.40
CA CYS A 110 -15.34 3.27 -7.76
C CYS A 110 -15.09 1.96 -8.50
N VAL A 111 -13.82 1.62 -8.79
CA VAL A 111 -13.43 0.35 -9.42
C VAL A 111 -13.91 -0.88 -8.63
N CYS A 112 -14.17 -0.73 -7.33
CA CYS A 112 -14.74 -1.79 -6.50
C CYS A 112 -16.21 -2.08 -6.80
N ASN A 113 -16.93 -1.15 -7.44
CA ASN A 113 -18.33 -1.34 -7.80
C ASN A 113 -18.73 -0.52 -9.04
N ASN A 114 -18.88 -1.22 -10.17
CA ASN A 114 -19.24 -0.61 -11.46
C ASN A 114 -20.74 -0.25 -11.59
N VAL A 115 -21.56 -0.62 -10.61
CA VAL A 115 -23.01 -0.38 -10.63
C VAL A 115 -23.35 0.97 -9.99
N LYS A 116 -22.48 1.46 -9.11
CA LYS A 116 -22.74 2.56 -8.20
C LYS A 116 -21.99 3.83 -8.64
N GLY A 117 -22.72 4.90 -8.91
CA GLY A 117 -22.14 6.21 -9.24
C GLY A 117 -21.57 6.89 -8.00
N VAL A 118 -20.33 7.39 -8.09
CA VAL A 118 -19.69 8.18 -7.03
C VAL A 118 -19.03 9.40 -7.68
N CYS A 119 -19.32 10.61 -7.21
CA CYS A 119 -18.65 11.82 -7.68
C CYS A 119 -17.29 11.98 -6.98
N ILE A 120 -16.38 12.75 -7.58
CA ILE A 120 -15.03 12.97 -7.05
C ILE A 120 -15.08 13.52 -5.61
N SER A 121 -16.01 14.43 -5.33
CA SER A 121 -16.16 15.02 -3.99
C SER A 121 -16.62 14.05 -2.91
N CYS A 122 -17.47 13.07 -3.24
CA CYS A 122 -17.97 12.08 -2.29
C CYS A 122 -17.14 10.78 -2.31
N PHE A 123 -16.06 10.75 -3.10
CA PHE A 123 -15.20 9.58 -3.21
C PHE A 123 -14.39 9.34 -1.94
N SER A 124 -13.97 10.42 -1.25
CA SER A 124 -13.38 10.34 0.09
C SER A 124 -14.35 9.64 1.06
N ASP A 125 -15.60 10.06 1.07
CA ASP A 125 -16.59 9.65 2.07
C ASP A 125 -17.08 8.21 1.83
N TYR A 126 -16.98 7.73 0.58
CA TYR A 126 -17.34 6.36 0.20
C TYR A 126 -16.51 5.30 0.94
N HIS A 127 -15.26 5.59 1.27
CA HIS A 127 -14.33 4.63 1.88
C HIS A 127 -14.13 4.79 3.38
N PHE A 128 -14.65 5.86 4.00
CA PHE A 128 -14.66 6.00 5.47
C PHE A 128 -15.90 5.36 6.13
N THR A 129 -16.90 4.94 5.34
CA THR A 129 -18.20 4.48 5.83
C THR A 129 -18.56 3.04 5.44
N SER A 130 -17.64 2.28 4.82
CA SER A 130 -17.86 0.88 4.41
C SER A 130 -17.00 -0.14 5.17
#